data_AF-A0A2T9YAC6-F1
#
_entry.id   AF-A0A2T9YAC6-F1
#
_cell.length_a   1.000
_cell.length_b   1.000
_cell.length_c   1.000
_cell.angle_alpha   90.00
_cell.angle_beta   90.00
_cell.angle_gamma   90.00
#
_symmetry.space_group_name_H-M   'P 1'
#
loop_
_entity.id
_entity.type
_entity.pdbx_description
1 polymer ?
#
loop_
_entity_poly.entity_id
_entity_poly.type
_entity_poly.pdbx_seq_one_letter_code
_entity_poly.pdbx_strand_id
1 'polypeptide(L)'
;MNFNKRQRSGVEVVDASSIDQKGDSIKNTKREFKLFMSHKISKVGLQQQEIISTEGQNKAGKSNKPLDEEEMENLKYDVELKELLNTHKLIENMQNKFGKDRLELQNKKLDQLGLANKTKTRTPRDIFYGIQEKRNKRANRQISEARDTGILTNSLEREIEERNGAYNKKIEKYKRSNVKTQDRGLESKGLKFKDGVLHVPKSKISAKKEPSSSLRIFGSSNFKSKRKSSRK
;
A
#
# COMPACT_ATOMS: atom_id res chain seq x y z
N MET A 1 36.99 -89.17 6.62
CA MET A 1 36.25 -88.28 7.55
C MET A 1 37.04 -88.20 8.84
N ASN A 2 37.44 -87.01 9.28
CA ASN A 2 38.02 -86.76 10.61
C ASN A 2 37.29 -85.57 11.24
N PHE A 3 36.73 -85.78 12.43
CA PHE A 3 36.11 -84.77 13.28
C PHE A 3 37.04 -84.45 14.46
N ASN A 4 37.13 -83.18 14.87
CA ASN A 4 37.39 -82.66 16.23
C ASN A 4 37.73 -81.16 16.14
N LYS A 5 37.43 -80.24 17.07
CA LYS A 5 36.61 -80.19 18.31
C LYS A 5 36.38 -78.68 18.58
N ARG A 6 35.19 -78.30 19.05
CA ARG A 6 34.80 -76.90 19.33
C ARG A 6 35.21 -76.48 20.75
N GLN A 7 35.70 -75.25 20.93
CA GLN A 7 35.74 -74.57 22.24
C GLN A 7 34.41 -73.86 22.50
N ARG A 8 33.94 -73.90 23.75
CA ARG A 8 32.68 -73.26 24.21
C ARG A 8 32.99 -71.93 24.90
N SER A 9 32.27 -70.89 24.53
CA SER A 9 32.25 -69.55 25.15
C SER A 9 31.19 -69.47 26.26
N GLY A 10 31.55 -68.93 27.43
CA GLY A 10 30.60 -68.50 28.48
C GLY A 10 30.05 -67.09 28.19
N VAL A 11 28.89 -66.75 28.76
CA VAL A 11 28.14 -65.49 28.51
C VAL A 11 27.88 -64.77 29.83
N GLU A 12 28.22 -63.48 29.89
CA GLU A 12 27.82 -62.55 30.95
C GLU A 12 26.39 -62.05 30.71
N VAL A 13 25.58 -61.98 31.77
CA VAL A 13 24.20 -61.49 31.72
C VAL A 13 24.13 -60.15 32.46
N VAL A 14 23.80 -59.09 31.72
CA VAL A 14 23.53 -57.75 32.27
C VAL A 14 22.03 -57.63 32.55
N ASP A 15 21.69 -57.21 33.76
CA ASP A 15 20.30 -57.06 34.22
C ASP A 15 19.76 -55.67 33.81
N ALA A 16 18.79 -55.65 32.90
CA ALA A 16 18.21 -54.43 32.30
C ALA A 16 16.92 -53.96 32.98
N SER A 17 16.63 -54.47 34.18
CA SER A 17 15.36 -54.29 34.88
C SER A 17 15.03 -52.86 35.32
N SER A 18 15.92 -51.88 35.12
CA SER A 18 15.71 -50.47 35.49
C SER A 18 15.51 -49.49 34.31
N ILE A 19 15.59 -49.94 33.05
CA ILE A 19 15.56 -49.02 31.89
C ILE A 19 14.17 -48.45 31.60
N ASP A 20 13.09 -49.09 32.04
CA ASP A 20 11.72 -48.71 31.67
C ASP A 20 11.00 -47.81 32.69
N GLN A 21 11.67 -47.36 33.75
CA GLN A 21 11.03 -46.47 34.73
C GLN A 21 11.27 -45.00 34.36
N LYS A 22 10.36 -44.50 33.50
CA LYS A 22 10.19 -43.10 33.04
C LYS A 22 11.11 -42.66 31.91
N GLY A 23 10.93 -43.26 30.74
CA GLY A 23 11.25 -42.59 29.48
C GLY A 23 10.18 -41.53 29.19
N ASP A 24 10.49 -40.26 29.43
CA ASP A 24 9.73 -39.14 28.89
C ASP A 24 9.48 -39.38 27.40
N SER A 25 8.27 -39.09 26.93
CA SER A 25 7.90 -39.23 25.53
C SER A 25 8.80 -38.34 24.67
N ILE A 26 9.94 -38.83 24.22
CA ILE A 26 10.73 -38.23 23.15
C ILE A 26 9.86 -38.43 21.91
N LYS A 27 9.00 -37.44 21.66
CA LYS A 27 8.28 -37.30 20.40
C LYS A 27 9.33 -37.01 19.33
N ASN A 28 10.00 -38.06 18.85
CA ASN A 28 10.94 -37.98 17.73
C ASN A 28 10.22 -37.22 16.61
N THR A 29 10.61 -35.98 16.39
CA THR A 29 9.94 -35.18 15.38
C THR A 29 10.25 -35.82 14.03
N LYS A 30 9.29 -35.84 13.09
CA LYS A 30 9.47 -36.45 11.76
C LYS A 30 10.77 -35.98 11.06
N ARG A 31 11.28 -34.80 11.45
CA ARG A 31 12.54 -34.21 11.02
C ARG A 31 13.77 -34.92 11.61
N GLU A 32 13.78 -35.20 12.92
CA GLU A 32 14.84 -35.96 13.59
C GLU A 32 14.95 -37.38 13.04
N PHE A 33 13.80 -38.05 12.84
CA PHE A 33 13.78 -39.36 12.21
C PHE A 33 14.38 -39.35 10.81
N LYS A 34 14.08 -38.32 10.00
CA LYS A 34 14.62 -38.19 8.64
C LYS A 34 16.12 -37.89 8.62
N LEU A 35 16.61 -37.11 9.59
CA LEU A 35 18.04 -36.84 9.75
C LEU A 35 18.80 -38.09 10.17
N PHE A 36 18.28 -38.82 11.17
CA PHE A 36 18.83 -40.08 11.64
C PHE A 36 18.89 -41.15 10.54
N MET A 37 17.84 -41.25 9.72
CA MET A 37 17.77 -42.22 8.61
C MET A 37 18.54 -41.77 7.35
N SER A 38 19.12 -40.57 7.33
CA SER A 38 19.87 -40.10 6.17
C SER A 38 21.27 -40.73 6.14
N HIS A 39 21.71 -41.21 4.98
CA HIS A 39 23.02 -41.88 4.81
C HIS A 39 24.23 -40.93 4.94
N LYS A 40 24.01 -39.65 5.29
CA LYS A 40 25.06 -38.64 5.46
C LYS A 40 25.27 -38.36 6.95
N ILE A 41 26.26 -39.04 7.53
CA ILE A 41 26.58 -39.03 8.97
C ILE A 41 26.94 -37.62 9.47
N SER A 42 27.43 -36.73 8.59
CA SER A 42 27.76 -35.34 8.93
C SER A 42 26.56 -34.50 9.42
N LYS A 43 25.32 -34.98 9.26
CA LYS A 43 24.09 -34.28 9.67
C LYS A 43 23.49 -34.79 10.98
N VAL A 44 24.01 -35.86 11.55
CA VAL A 44 23.47 -36.49 12.78
C VAL A 44 24.06 -35.85 14.06
N GLY A 45 25.12 -35.03 13.94
CA GLY A 45 25.80 -34.38 15.08
C GLY A 45 25.77 -32.85 15.10
N LEU A 46 25.03 -32.19 14.20
CA LEU A 46 24.91 -30.72 14.22
C LEU A 46 23.89 -30.28 15.26
N GLN A 47 24.37 -29.91 16.45
CA GLN A 47 23.56 -29.17 17.43
C GLN A 47 23.15 -27.81 16.83
N GLN A 48 21.86 -27.67 16.50
CA GLN A 48 21.05 -26.44 16.35
C GLN A 48 21.57 -25.23 15.53
N GLN A 49 22.76 -25.21 14.93
CA GLN A 49 23.36 -23.96 14.42
C GLN A 49 23.27 -23.69 12.90
N GLU A 50 22.67 -24.57 12.08
CA GLU A 50 22.48 -24.29 10.63
C GLU A 50 21.06 -23.83 10.28
N ILE A 51 20.46 -22.93 11.07
CA ILE A 51 19.12 -22.37 10.78
C ILE A 51 19.19 -21.07 9.94
N ILE A 52 20.36 -20.49 9.64
CA ILE A 52 20.41 -19.14 9.03
C ILE A 52 20.63 -19.12 7.50
N SER A 53 21.09 -20.17 6.84
CA SER A 53 21.50 -20.06 5.41
C SER A 53 20.60 -20.83 4.43
N THR A 54 19.30 -20.55 4.45
CA THR A 54 18.44 -20.66 3.24
C THR A 54 17.52 -19.44 3.09
N GLU A 55 18.10 -18.24 3.20
CA GLU A 55 17.55 -17.03 2.59
C GLU A 55 17.62 -17.17 1.08
N GLY A 56 16.48 -17.19 0.39
CA GLY A 56 16.50 -17.16 -1.07
C GLY A 56 15.26 -17.58 -1.83
N GLN A 57 14.03 -17.34 -1.36
CA GLN A 57 12.84 -17.29 -2.24
C GLN A 57 11.87 -16.17 -1.83
N ASN A 58 12.23 -14.94 -2.20
CA ASN A 58 11.29 -13.82 -2.28
C ASN A 58 10.52 -13.88 -3.60
N LYS A 59 9.31 -14.44 -3.62
CA LYS A 59 8.25 -14.06 -4.58
C LYS A 59 6.86 -14.20 -3.96
N ALA A 60 6.31 -13.04 -3.60
CA ALA A 60 4.90 -12.66 -3.60
C ALA A 60 3.87 -13.81 -3.67
N GLY A 61 3.44 -14.28 -2.51
CA GLY A 61 2.16 -14.95 -2.33
C GLY A 61 1.46 -14.31 -1.15
N LYS A 62 0.43 -13.49 -1.39
CA LYS A 62 -0.51 -13.06 -0.36
C LYS A 62 -1.08 -14.32 0.28
N SER A 63 -0.57 -14.70 1.44
CA SER A 63 -1.18 -15.75 2.23
C SER A 63 -2.44 -15.17 2.86
N ASN A 64 -3.60 -15.45 2.26
CA ASN A 64 -4.87 -15.42 2.96
C ASN A 64 -4.84 -16.55 4.00
N LYS A 65 -4.10 -16.35 5.09
CA LYS A 65 -4.31 -17.09 6.33
C LYS A 65 -5.51 -16.43 7.01
N PRO A 66 -6.47 -17.19 7.57
CA PRO A 66 -7.42 -16.59 8.50
C PRO A 66 -6.61 -15.90 9.59
N LEU A 67 -6.83 -14.60 9.81
CA LEU A 67 -6.17 -13.90 10.92
C LEU A 67 -6.55 -14.66 12.18
N ASP A 68 -5.53 -15.09 12.93
CA ASP A 68 -5.73 -15.63 14.27
C ASP A 68 -6.45 -14.55 15.10
N GLU A 69 -7.38 -14.95 15.98
CA GLU A 69 -8.20 -14.02 16.77
C GLU A 69 -7.32 -13.00 17.54
N GLU A 70 -6.12 -13.42 17.93
CA GLU A 70 -5.07 -12.59 18.54
C GLU A 70 -4.55 -11.48 17.61
N GLU A 71 -4.39 -11.72 16.30
CA GLU A 71 -3.97 -10.67 15.36
C GLU A 71 -5.08 -9.63 15.15
N MET A 72 -6.34 -10.04 15.18
CA MET A 72 -7.49 -9.13 15.10
C MET A 72 -7.64 -8.28 16.36
N GLU A 73 -7.37 -8.85 17.54
CA GLU A 73 -7.35 -8.10 18.81
C GLU A 73 -6.17 -7.12 18.85
N ASN A 74 -4.99 -7.54 18.43
CA ASN A 74 -3.82 -6.66 18.33
C ASN A 74 -4.08 -5.46 17.40
N LEU A 75 -4.74 -5.69 16.27
CA LEU A 75 -5.13 -4.59 15.36
C LEU A 75 -6.14 -3.63 16.01
N LYS A 76 -7.07 -4.13 16.82
CA LYS A 76 -8.00 -3.27 17.58
C LYS A 76 -7.27 -2.47 18.64
N TYR A 77 -6.38 -3.10 19.41
CA TYR A 77 -5.56 -2.41 20.40
C TYR A 77 -4.64 -1.36 19.77
N ASP A 78 -4.10 -1.62 18.58
CA ASP A 78 -3.32 -0.63 17.83
C ASP A 78 -4.16 0.56 17.35
N VAL A 79 -5.43 0.32 16.98
CA VAL A 79 -6.37 1.38 16.61
C VAL A 79 -6.74 2.21 17.84
N GLU A 80 -7.11 1.56 18.93
CA GLU A 80 -7.42 2.20 20.21
C GLU A 80 -6.22 3.00 20.74
N LEU A 81 -5.01 2.42 20.67
CA LEU A 81 -3.77 3.10 21.06
C LEU A 81 -3.49 4.31 20.18
N LYS A 82 -3.72 4.23 18.86
CA LYS A 82 -3.60 5.39 17.96
C LYS A 82 -4.61 6.47 18.29
N GLU A 83 -5.85 6.11 18.59
CA GLU A 83 -6.87 7.06 19.02
C GLU A 83 -6.49 7.72 20.34
N LEU A 84 -5.97 6.95 21.30
CA LEU A 84 -5.49 7.44 22.59
C LEU A 84 -4.28 8.37 22.43
N LEU A 85 -3.31 8.03 21.58
CA LEU A 85 -2.16 8.90 21.30
C LEU A 85 -2.57 10.20 20.58
N ASN A 86 -3.51 10.11 19.64
CA ASN A 86 -4.04 11.28 18.95
C ASN A 86 -4.84 12.19 19.90
N THR A 87 -5.63 11.61 20.80
CA THR A 87 -6.40 12.35 21.81
C THR A 87 -5.54 12.86 22.96
N HIS A 88 -4.52 12.13 23.40
CA HIS A 88 -3.55 12.59 24.40
C HIS A 88 -2.76 13.77 23.85
N LYS A 89 -2.22 13.66 22.63
CA LYS A 89 -1.57 14.79 21.97
C LYS A 89 -2.52 15.97 21.83
N LEU A 90 -3.82 15.74 21.63
CA LEU A 90 -4.84 16.78 21.59
C LEU A 90 -5.07 17.41 22.98
N ILE A 91 -5.15 16.61 24.04
CA ILE A 91 -5.37 17.05 25.44
C ILE A 91 -4.16 17.84 25.93
N GLU A 92 -2.95 17.34 25.73
CA GLU A 92 -1.70 18.03 26.04
C GLU A 92 -1.59 19.37 25.28
N ASN A 93 -2.01 19.37 24.00
CA ASN A 93 -2.11 20.61 23.23
C ASN A 93 -3.23 21.56 23.70
N MET A 94 -4.25 21.08 24.42
CA MET A 94 -5.40 21.88 24.87
C MET A 94 -5.25 22.40 26.30
N GLN A 95 -4.58 21.65 27.17
CA GLN A 95 -4.49 21.95 28.61
C GLN A 95 -3.80 23.30 28.91
N ASN A 96 -2.96 23.80 28.00
CA ASN A 96 -2.21 25.04 28.20
C ASN A 96 -2.47 26.14 27.14
N LYS A 97 -3.39 25.92 26.19
CA LYS A 97 -3.66 26.90 25.11
C LYS A 97 -4.90 27.74 25.43
N PHE A 98 -4.67 29.00 25.80
CA PHE A 98 -5.74 29.99 26.02
C PHE A 98 -5.84 30.98 24.85
N GLY A 99 -7.03 31.56 24.65
CA GLY A 99 -7.24 32.65 23.68
C GLY A 99 -7.14 32.23 22.21
N LYS A 100 -6.22 32.87 21.46
CA LYS A 100 -6.07 32.71 20.00
C LYS A 100 -5.70 31.28 19.61
N ASP A 101 -4.79 30.66 20.37
CA ASP A 101 -4.31 29.32 20.08
C ASP A 101 -5.41 28.25 20.19
N ARG A 102 -6.35 28.44 21.12
CA ARG A 102 -7.56 27.60 21.26
C ARG A 102 -8.46 27.72 20.04
N LEU A 103 -8.67 28.93 19.54
CA LEU A 103 -9.47 29.18 18.34
C LEU A 103 -8.82 28.57 17.10
N GLU A 104 -7.51 28.69 16.93
CA GLU A 104 -6.80 28.05 15.83
C GLU A 104 -6.93 26.53 15.85
N LEU A 105 -6.81 25.92 17.03
CA LEU A 105 -6.98 24.48 17.19
C LEU A 105 -8.40 24.03 16.86
N GLN A 106 -9.41 24.75 17.37
CA GLN A 106 -10.81 24.49 17.04
C GLN A 106 -11.07 24.61 15.54
N ASN A 107 -10.52 25.63 14.88
CA ASN A 107 -10.62 25.80 13.43
C ASN A 107 -9.95 24.65 12.67
N LYS A 108 -8.76 24.21 13.10
CA LYS A 108 -8.09 23.01 12.53
C LYS A 108 -8.96 21.76 12.69
N LYS A 109 -9.65 21.60 13.81
CA LYS A 109 -10.58 20.47 14.03
C LYS A 109 -11.78 20.55 13.09
N LEU A 110 -12.37 21.73 12.92
CA LEU A 110 -13.46 21.95 11.97
C LEU A 110 -13.02 21.72 10.52
N ASP A 111 -11.78 22.08 10.16
CA ASP A 111 -11.18 21.77 8.86
C ASP A 111 -11.05 20.25 8.64
N GLN A 112 -10.57 19.51 9.65
CA GLN A 112 -10.43 18.05 9.59
C GLN A 112 -11.78 17.34 9.43
N LEU A 113 -12.81 17.86 10.07
CA LEU A 113 -14.19 17.38 9.95
C LEU A 113 -14.88 17.83 8.64
N GLY A 114 -14.21 18.64 7.82
CA GLY A 114 -14.74 19.12 6.54
C GLY A 114 -15.83 20.20 6.65
N LEU A 115 -16.04 20.76 7.85
CA LEU A 115 -17.08 21.77 8.13
C LEU A 115 -16.61 23.20 7.83
N ALA A 116 -15.30 23.45 7.83
CA ALA A 116 -14.76 24.79 7.67
C ALA A 116 -14.51 25.15 6.19
N ASN A 117 -15.31 26.09 5.69
CA ASN A 117 -15.01 26.78 4.43
C ASN A 117 -13.99 27.88 4.71
N LYS A 118 -12.69 27.60 4.49
CA LYS A 118 -11.65 28.62 4.55
C LYS A 118 -11.91 29.70 3.51
N THR A 119 -12.46 30.83 3.94
CA THR A 119 -12.61 32.00 3.09
C THR A 119 -11.22 32.60 2.85
N LYS A 120 -10.75 32.49 1.60
CA LYS A 120 -9.48 33.12 1.22
C LYS A 120 -9.67 34.63 1.23
N THR A 121 -8.81 35.35 1.94
CA THR A 121 -8.80 36.80 1.87
C THR A 121 -8.44 37.24 0.46
N ARG A 122 -9.21 38.17 -0.11
CA ARG A 122 -8.96 38.71 -1.44
C ARG A 122 -7.70 39.58 -1.36
N THR A 123 -6.61 39.08 -1.93
CA THR A 123 -5.32 39.79 -2.00
C THR A 123 -5.01 40.11 -3.46
N PRO A 124 -4.39 41.28 -3.76
CA PRO A 124 -3.92 41.59 -5.10
C PRO A 124 -2.92 40.54 -5.58
N ARG A 125 -2.91 40.29 -6.89
CA ARG A 125 -2.16 39.19 -7.51
C ARG A 125 -0.65 39.26 -7.22
N ASP A 126 -0.06 40.43 -7.35
CA ASP A 126 1.39 40.61 -7.20
C ASP A 126 1.82 40.38 -5.75
N ILE A 127 1.04 40.89 -4.80
CA ILE A 127 1.26 40.66 -3.37
C ILE A 127 1.07 39.19 -3.02
N PHE A 128 0.05 38.53 -3.57
CA PHE A 128 -0.21 37.12 -3.33
C PHE A 128 0.99 36.25 -3.72
N TYR A 129 1.53 36.45 -4.92
CA TYR A 129 2.70 35.69 -5.37
C TYR A 129 3.96 36.05 -4.58
N GLY A 130 4.17 37.34 -4.25
CA GLY A 130 5.30 37.74 -3.40
C GLY A 130 5.28 37.10 -2.01
N ILE A 131 4.09 36.98 -1.39
CA ILE A 131 3.91 36.27 -0.12
C ILE A 131 4.20 34.78 -0.29
N GLN A 132 3.68 34.16 -1.35
CA GLN A 132 3.85 32.74 -1.64
C GLN A 132 5.31 32.37 -1.90
N GLU A 133 6.04 33.20 -2.65
CA GLU A 133 7.46 33.02 -2.90
C GLU A 133 8.29 33.12 -1.62
N LYS A 134 8.02 34.11 -0.76
CA LYS A 134 8.68 34.23 0.54
C LYS A 134 8.41 33.03 1.44
N ARG A 135 7.18 32.50 1.46
CA ARG A 135 6.85 31.28 2.21
C ARG A 135 7.63 30.07 1.70
N ASN A 136 7.67 29.87 0.38
CA ASN A 136 8.40 28.77 -0.22
C ASN A 136 9.92 28.91 0.01
N LYS A 137 10.48 30.12 -0.07
CA LYS A 137 11.89 30.37 0.19
C LYS A 137 12.28 30.02 1.63
N ARG A 138 11.44 30.40 2.61
CA ARG A 138 11.65 30.06 4.03
C ARG A 138 11.56 28.55 4.27
N ALA A 139 10.55 27.89 3.71
CA ALA A 139 10.41 26.44 3.81
C ALA A 139 11.61 25.71 3.19
N ASN A 140 12.00 26.08 1.98
CA ASN A 140 13.15 25.46 1.30
C ASN A 140 14.46 25.65 2.06
N ARG A 141 14.66 26.81 2.68
CA ARG A 141 15.84 27.08 3.53
C ARG A 141 15.85 26.16 4.76
N GLN A 142 14.72 26.00 5.44
CA GLN A 142 14.64 25.11 6.60
C GLN A 142 14.80 23.63 6.19
N ILE A 143 14.27 23.25 5.02
CA ILE A 143 14.45 21.92 4.45
C ILE A 143 15.93 21.67 4.09
N SER A 144 16.62 22.65 3.50
CA SER A 144 18.06 22.51 3.22
C SER A 144 18.87 22.41 4.51
N GLU A 145 18.59 23.27 5.50
CA GLU A 145 19.23 23.20 6.81
C GLU A 145 19.02 21.81 7.46
N ALA A 146 17.80 21.26 7.42
CA ALA A 146 17.50 19.92 7.94
C ALA A 146 18.17 18.78 7.13
N ARG A 147 18.38 18.97 5.83
CA ARG A 147 19.16 18.03 5.00
C ARG A 147 20.63 18.06 5.37
N ASP A 148 21.18 19.26 5.51
CA ASP A 148 22.59 19.46 5.82
C ASP A 148 22.93 18.92 7.22
N THR A 149 21.99 18.99 8.16
CA THR A 149 22.12 18.36 9.49
C THR A 149 21.82 16.86 9.50
N GLY A 150 21.31 16.28 8.41
CA GLY A 150 20.95 14.86 8.33
C GLY A 150 19.67 14.47 9.09
N ILE A 151 18.82 15.43 9.45
CA ILE A 151 17.59 15.20 10.25
C ILE A 151 16.34 15.17 9.34
N LEU A 152 16.49 15.47 8.05
CA LEU A 152 15.34 15.52 7.13
C LEU A 152 14.65 14.15 7.02
N THR A 153 13.37 14.13 7.38
CA THR A 153 12.43 13.04 7.11
C THR A 153 11.25 13.57 6.28
N ASN A 154 10.53 12.69 5.59
CA ASN A 154 9.35 13.09 4.80
C ASN A 154 8.25 13.76 5.65
N SER A 155 8.10 13.32 6.91
CA SER A 155 7.18 13.93 7.87
C SER A 155 7.64 15.33 8.27
N LEU A 156 8.93 15.51 8.54
CA LEU A 156 9.51 16.81 8.89
C LEU A 156 9.46 17.79 7.71
N GLU A 157 9.71 17.33 6.48
CA GLU A 157 9.56 18.15 5.26
C GLU A 157 8.13 18.70 5.17
N ARG A 158 7.13 17.82 5.35
CA ARG A 158 5.72 18.21 5.33
C ARG A 158 5.36 19.16 6.48
N GLU A 159 5.88 18.92 7.67
CA GLU A 159 5.66 19.80 8.82
C GLU A 159 6.24 21.20 8.57
N ILE A 160 7.45 21.28 8.00
CA ILE A 160 8.08 22.55 7.64
C ILE A 160 7.25 23.29 6.57
N GLU A 161 6.76 22.58 5.56
CA GLU A 161 5.88 23.16 4.54
C GLU A 161 4.57 23.70 5.16
N GLU A 162 3.91 22.92 5.99
CA GLU A 162 2.65 23.29 6.66
C GLU A 162 2.84 24.48 7.61
N ARG A 163 3.91 24.47 8.42
CA ARG A 163 4.26 25.54 9.37
C ARG A 163 4.50 26.87 8.65
N ASN A 164 5.20 26.84 7.51
CA ASN A 164 5.47 28.04 6.73
C ASN A 164 4.30 28.46 5.82
N GLY A 165 3.23 27.65 5.75
CA GLY A 165 2.15 27.84 4.79
C GLY A 165 2.65 27.80 3.35
N ALA A 166 3.72 27.04 3.10
CA ALA A 166 4.31 26.87 1.80
C ALA A 166 3.32 26.17 0.88
N TYR A 167 3.24 26.66 -0.35
CA TYR A 167 2.26 26.13 -1.28
C TYR A 167 2.81 24.89 -1.94
N ASN A 168 2.23 23.74 -1.60
CA ASN A 168 2.64 22.48 -2.17
C ASN A 168 2.09 22.33 -3.60
N LYS A 169 2.90 22.76 -4.58
CA LYS A 169 2.57 22.70 -6.02
C LYS A 169 2.20 21.29 -6.50
N LYS A 170 2.71 20.24 -5.84
CA LYS A 170 2.44 18.85 -6.20
C LYS A 170 0.96 18.53 -5.99
N ILE A 171 0.41 18.87 -4.82
CA ILE A 171 -1.00 18.62 -4.47
C ILE A 171 -1.95 19.31 -5.45
N GLU A 172 -1.67 20.57 -5.82
CA GLU A 172 -2.57 21.30 -6.74
C GLU A 172 -2.43 20.86 -8.20
N LYS A 173 -1.22 20.45 -8.63
CA LYS A 173 -1.02 19.83 -9.95
C LYS A 173 -1.80 18.53 -10.06
N TYR A 174 -1.72 17.63 -9.07
CA TYR A 174 -2.49 16.37 -9.08
C TYR A 174 -4.00 16.60 -9.13
N LYS A 175 -4.50 17.62 -8.42
CA LYS A 175 -5.93 18.00 -8.48
C LYS A 175 -6.36 18.50 -9.86
N ARG A 176 -5.49 19.18 -10.61
CA ARG A 176 -5.82 19.72 -11.95
C ARG A 176 -5.53 18.74 -13.08
N SER A 177 -4.51 17.88 -12.96
CA SER A 177 -4.14 16.91 -13.99
C SER A 177 -5.06 15.70 -14.00
N ASN A 178 -5.53 15.24 -12.82
CA ASN A 178 -6.42 14.07 -12.76
C ASN A 178 -7.85 14.39 -13.21
N VAL A 179 -8.24 15.66 -13.30
CA VAL A 179 -9.57 16.09 -13.76
C VAL A 179 -9.60 16.36 -15.27
N LYS A 180 -8.46 16.69 -15.87
CA LYS A 180 -8.39 16.79 -17.33
C LYS A 180 -8.22 15.39 -17.89
N THR A 181 -9.32 14.71 -18.19
CA THR A 181 -9.31 13.58 -19.12
C THR A 181 -8.47 14.00 -20.32
N GLN A 182 -7.36 13.30 -20.54
CA GLN A 182 -6.53 13.54 -21.71
C GLN A 182 -7.44 13.50 -22.93
N ASP A 183 -7.38 14.55 -23.75
CA ASP A 183 -8.12 14.60 -24.99
C ASP A 183 -7.73 13.37 -25.83
N ARG A 184 -8.69 12.48 -26.07
CA ARG A 184 -8.47 11.23 -26.81
C ARG A 184 -8.35 11.47 -28.32
N GLY A 185 -8.39 12.73 -28.74
CA GLY A 185 -8.40 13.11 -30.14
C GLY A 185 -9.73 12.75 -30.81
N LEU A 186 -9.78 12.87 -32.14
CA LEU A 186 -10.96 12.50 -32.92
C LEU A 186 -11.21 10.99 -32.84
N GLU A 187 -12.29 10.59 -32.16
CA GLU A 187 -12.68 9.20 -32.05
C GLU A 187 -13.13 8.65 -33.42
N SER A 188 -12.39 7.67 -33.95
CA SER A 188 -12.83 6.90 -35.13
C SER A 188 -13.99 5.99 -34.76
N LYS A 189 -15.22 6.38 -35.11
CA LYS A 189 -16.46 5.67 -34.74
C LYS A 189 -16.40 4.17 -35.11
N GLY A 190 -16.17 3.35 -34.08
CA GLY A 190 -16.27 1.89 -34.13
C GLY A 190 -15.14 1.17 -34.87
N LEU A 191 -13.98 1.80 -35.05
CA LEU A 191 -12.75 1.13 -35.50
C LEU A 191 -11.67 1.34 -34.44
N LYS A 192 -10.87 0.31 -34.18
CA LYS A 192 -9.78 0.40 -33.21
C LYS A 192 -8.49 0.70 -33.97
N PHE A 193 -7.92 1.88 -33.74
CA PHE A 193 -6.58 2.20 -34.21
C PHE A 193 -5.59 1.84 -33.11
N LYS A 194 -4.67 0.92 -33.37
CA LYS A 194 -3.65 0.47 -32.42
C LYS A 194 -2.32 0.32 -33.15
N ASP A 195 -1.24 0.84 -32.58
CA ASP A 195 0.13 0.68 -33.09
C ASP A 195 0.30 1.12 -34.57
N GLY A 196 -0.40 2.19 -34.99
CA GLY A 196 -0.35 2.69 -36.36
C GLY A 196 -1.22 1.93 -37.37
N VAL A 197 -1.94 0.89 -36.92
CA VAL A 197 -2.76 0.02 -37.77
C VAL A 197 -4.25 0.15 -37.41
N LEU A 198 -5.10 0.25 -38.45
CA LEU A 198 -6.55 0.27 -38.31
C LEU A 198 -7.11 -1.16 -38.28
N HIS A 199 -7.59 -1.59 -37.12
CA HIS A 199 -8.26 -2.89 -36.99
C HIS A 199 -9.73 -2.78 -37.41
N VAL A 200 -10.05 -3.44 -38.52
CA VAL A 200 -11.42 -3.57 -39.04
C VAL A 200 -11.98 -4.96 -38.68
N PRO A 201 -13.06 -5.05 -37.88
CA PRO A 201 -13.67 -6.34 -37.55
C PRO A 201 -14.32 -6.94 -38.80
N LYS A 202 -14.22 -8.27 -38.96
CA LYS A 202 -14.77 -9.00 -40.12
C LYS A 202 -16.26 -8.73 -40.36
N SER A 203 -17.05 -8.49 -39.30
CA SER A 203 -18.46 -8.10 -39.40
C SER A 203 -18.71 -6.82 -40.19
N LYS A 204 -17.78 -5.86 -40.15
CA LYS A 204 -17.85 -4.62 -40.95
C LYS A 204 -17.33 -4.81 -42.38
N ILE A 205 -16.55 -5.85 -42.61
CA ILE A 205 -16.04 -6.21 -43.94
C ILE A 205 -17.13 -6.93 -44.74
N SER A 206 -17.83 -7.88 -44.11
CA SER A 206 -18.93 -8.60 -44.74
C SER A 206 -20.14 -7.70 -45.03
N ALA A 207 -20.49 -6.80 -44.10
CA ALA A 207 -21.60 -5.88 -44.26
C ALA A 207 -21.45 -4.88 -45.43
N LYS A 208 -20.24 -4.68 -45.97
CA LYS A 208 -19.97 -3.82 -47.13
C LYS A 208 -19.88 -4.56 -48.47
N LYS A 209 -19.86 -5.89 -48.47
CA LYS A 209 -19.87 -6.69 -49.71
C LYS A 209 -21.24 -6.65 -50.40
N GLU A 210 -22.30 -6.37 -49.66
CA GLU A 210 -23.61 -6.03 -50.18
C GLU A 210 -23.64 -4.50 -50.40
N PRO A 211 -23.72 -3.97 -51.64
CA PRO A 211 -24.05 -2.56 -51.82
C PRO A 211 -25.44 -2.34 -51.25
N SER A 212 -25.53 -1.68 -50.10
CA SER A 212 -26.82 -1.36 -49.48
C SER A 212 -27.64 -0.49 -50.43
N SER A 213 -28.65 -1.09 -51.06
CA SER A 213 -29.63 -0.51 -51.97
C SER A 213 -30.62 0.46 -51.29
N SER A 214 -30.16 1.24 -50.31
CA SER A 214 -31.00 2.25 -49.66
C SER A 214 -30.28 3.59 -49.57
N LEU A 215 -30.25 4.29 -50.71
CA LEU A 215 -30.13 5.73 -50.74
C LEU A 215 -31.40 6.31 -50.07
N ARG A 216 -31.43 6.39 -48.74
CA ARG A 216 -32.46 7.18 -48.05
C ARG A 216 -32.07 8.65 -48.17
N ILE A 217 -32.67 9.29 -49.17
CA ILE A 217 -32.76 10.73 -49.32
C ILE A 217 -33.25 11.30 -47.97
N PHE A 218 -32.48 12.24 -47.42
CA PHE A 218 -32.81 12.95 -46.19
C PHE A 218 -34.15 13.69 -46.34
N GLY A 219 -35.22 13.11 -45.79
CA GLY A 219 -36.51 13.75 -45.62
C GLY A 219 -36.51 14.65 -44.38
N SER A 220 -36.59 15.96 -44.62
CA SER A 220 -37.19 17.01 -43.78
C SER A 220 -36.87 16.99 -42.27
N SER A 221 -35.91 17.82 -41.86
CA SER A 221 -35.81 18.32 -40.49
C SER A 221 -37.01 19.23 -40.17
N ASN A 222 -37.93 18.76 -39.33
CA ASN A 222 -38.94 19.60 -38.69
C ASN A 222 -38.27 20.50 -37.64
N PHE A 223 -37.88 21.71 -38.04
CA PHE A 223 -37.32 22.75 -37.18
C PHE A 223 -38.47 23.44 -36.41
N LYS A 224 -38.83 22.94 -35.23
CA LYS A 224 -39.78 23.64 -34.33
C LYS A 224 -39.10 24.88 -33.74
N SER A 225 -39.34 26.05 -34.34
CA SER A 225 -38.97 27.34 -33.76
C SER A 225 -39.90 27.67 -32.57
N LYS A 226 -39.38 27.62 -31.34
CA LYS A 226 -40.04 28.25 -30.18
C LYS A 226 -39.63 29.72 -30.15
N ARG A 227 -40.43 30.61 -30.75
CA ARG A 227 -40.37 32.05 -30.46
C ARG A 227 -41.00 32.27 -29.09
N LYS A 228 -40.21 32.70 -28.10
CA LYS A 228 -40.71 33.29 -26.86
C LYS A 228 -41.22 34.69 -27.19
N SER A 229 -42.52 34.93 -27.04
CA SER A 229 -43.09 36.26 -27.05
C SER A 229 -42.78 36.96 -25.72
N SER A 230 -42.02 38.04 -25.79
CA SER A 230 -41.92 39.05 -24.74
C SER A 230 -43.25 39.79 -24.66
N ARG A 231 -43.97 39.69 -23.53
CA ARG A 231 -45.03 40.64 -23.20
C ARG A 231 -44.42 41.80 -22.40
N LYS A 232 -44.82 42.99 -22.82
CA LYS A 232 -44.63 44.30 -22.18
C LYS A 232 -45.29 44.33 -20.81
#